data_AF-A0A937XEQ5-F1
#
_entry.id   AF-A0A937XEQ5-F1
#
_cell.length_a   1.000
_cell.length_b   1.000
_cell.length_c   1.000
_cell.angle_alpha   90.00
_cell.angle_beta   90.00
_cell.angle_gamma   90.00
#
_symmetry.space_group_name_H-M   'P 1'
#
loop_
_entity.id
_entity.type
_entity.pdbx_description
1 polymer ?
#
loop_
_entity_poly.entity_id
_entity_poly.type
_entity_poly.pdbx_seq_one_letter_code
_entity_poly.pdbx_strand_id
1 'polypeptide(L)' 'GVELVDSAAETALETAGLLARLDLTHPRAVGGQCRVFVSDRPRRFVEIGAAFLGEALDDAVLVDQGDLPWYER' A
#
# COMPACT_ATOMS: atom_id res chain seq x y z
N GLY A 1 -23.91 17.84 -15.67
CA GLY A 1 -23.30 16.60 -15.19
C GLY A 1 -22.15 16.95 -14.28
N VAL A 2 -21.73 16.05 -13.41
CA VAL A 2 -20.53 16.20 -12.57
C VAL A 2 -19.51 15.18 -13.02
N GLU A 3 -18.25 15.59 -13.11
CA GLU A 3 -17.13 14.72 -13.41
C GLU A 3 -16.59 14.11 -12.12
N LEU A 4 -16.37 12.79 -12.13
CA LEU A 4 -15.75 12.09 -11.00
C LEU A 4 -14.26 12.01 -11.23
N VAL A 5 -13.49 12.40 -10.22
CA VAL A 5 -12.03 12.31 -10.26
C VAL A 5 -11.59 11.18 -9.34
N ASP A 6 -10.89 10.20 -9.89
CA ASP A 6 -10.25 9.12 -9.13
C ASP A 6 -8.81 9.52 -8.78
N SER A 7 -8.62 9.95 -7.54
CA SER A 7 -7.30 10.35 -7.05
C SER A 7 -6.33 9.19 -6.90
N ALA A 8 -6.81 7.95 -6.74
CA ALA A 8 -5.94 6.78 -6.58
C ALA A 8 -5.24 6.45 -7.91
N ALA A 9 -5.99 6.47 -9.01
CA ALA A 9 -5.43 6.27 -10.34
C ALA A 9 -4.37 7.32 -10.70
N GLU A 10 -4.67 8.60 -10.47
CA GLU A 10 -3.73 9.69 -10.74
C GLU A 10 -2.47 9.59 -9.87
N THR A 11 -2.64 9.26 -8.59
CA THR A 11 -1.50 9.08 -7.67
C THR A 11 -0.57 7.94 -8.11
N ALA A 12 -1.13 6.84 -8.62
CA ALA A 12 -0.34 5.73 -9.14
C ALA A 12 0.50 6.14 -10.37
N LEU A 13 -0.10 6.92 -11.29
CA LEU A 13 0.58 7.44 -12.47
C LEU A 13 1.73 8.40 -12.10
N GLU A 14 1.49 9.36 -11.20
CA GLU A 14 2.52 10.29 -10.75
C GLU A 14 3.65 9.56 -10.02
N THR A 15 3.33 8.56 -9.18
CA THR A 15 4.32 7.73 -8.49
C THR A 15 5.21 6.99 -9.49
N ALA A 16 4.62 6.37 -10.52
CA ALA A 16 5.38 5.69 -11.57
C ALA A 16 6.30 6.66 -12.34
N GLY A 17 5.80 7.85 -12.67
CA GLY A 17 6.58 8.91 -13.33
C GLY A 17 7.73 9.43 -12.45
N LEU A 18 7.52 9.57 -11.15
CA LEU A 18 8.56 9.98 -10.21
C LEU A 18 9.65 8.91 -10.07
N LEU A 19 9.28 7.63 -9.92
CA LEU A 19 10.24 6.53 -9.84
C LEU A 19 11.10 6.44 -11.12
N ALA A 20 10.50 6.63 -12.30
CA ALA A 20 11.23 6.65 -13.57
C ALA A 20 12.23 7.82 -13.65
N ARG A 21 11.83 9.03 -13.23
CA ARG A 21 12.71 10.21 -13.22
C ARG A 21 13.90 10.06 -12.27
N LEU A 22 13.72 9.32 -11.18
CA LEU A 22 14.75 9.08 -10.17
C LEU A 22 15.61 7.84 -10.44
N ASP A 23 15.39 7.13 -11.53
CA ASP A 23 16.04 5.84 -11.84
C ASP A 23 15.85 4.80 -10.72
N LEU A 24 14.65 4.78 -10.13
CA LEU A 24 14.23 3.87 -9.05
C LEU A 24 13.21 2.81 -9.51
N THR A 25 13.04 2.64 -10.82
CA THR A 25 12.17 1.59 -11.34
C THR A 25 12.81 0.23 -11.09
N HIS A 26 11.97 -0.74 -10.73
CA HIS A 26 12.46 -2.10 -10.54
C HIS A 26 12.92 -2.66 -11.90
N PRO A 27 14.10 -3.31 -12.00
CA PRO A 27 14.70 -3.71 -13.28
C PRO A 27 13.93 -4.82 -14.01
N ARG A 28 13.03 -5.53 -13.32
CA ARG A 28 12.19 -6.57 -13.92
C ARG A 28 10.76 -6.07 -14.06
N ALA A 29 10.17 -6.31 -15.23
CA ALA A 29 8.74 -6.11 -15.52
C ALA A 29 7.86 -7.22 -14.92
N VAL A 30 8.13 -7.61 -13.68
CA VAL A 30 7.30 -8.54 -12.91
C VAL A 30 6.74 -7.80 -11.70
N GLY A 31 5.59 -8.26 -11.19
CA GLY A 31 5.01 -7.75 -9.96
C GLY A 31 5.99 -7.82 -8.79
N GLY A 32 5.88 -6.84 -7.89
CA GLY A 32 6.60 -6.85 -6.61
C GLY A 32 5.96 -7.79 -5.60
N GLN A 33 6.64 -8.01 -4.47
CA GLN A 33 6.01 -8.65 -3.31
C GLN A 33 5.17 -7.60 -2.57
N CYS A 34 3.87 -7.85 -2.43
CA CYS A 34 2.99 -7.03 -1.59
C CYS A 34 2.98 -7.62 -0.16
N ARG A 35 3.33 -6.79 0.83
CA ARG A 35 3.21 -7.13 2.26
C ARG A 35 2.37 -6.07 2.94
N VAL A 36 1.38 -6.50 3.69
CA VAL A 36 0.42 -5.60 4.34
C VAL A 36 0.69 -5.60 5.84
N PHE A 37 0.76 -4.40 6.42
CA PHE A 37 0.95 -4.19 7.85
C PHE A 37 -0.21 -3.37 8.40
N VAL A 38 -0.75 -3.77 9.55
CA VAL A 38 -1.91 -3.12 10.19
C VAL A 38 -1.67 -2.97 11.69
N SER A 39 -2.35 -2.03 12.34
CA SER A 39 -2.21 -1.76 13.78
C SER A 39 -3.31 -2.37 14.66
N ASP A 40 -4.35 -2.99 14.09
CA ASP A 40 -5.48 -3.51 14.86
C ASP A 40 -5.89 -4.94 14.46
N ARG A 41 -6.90 -5.13 13.59
CA ARG A 41 -7.49 -6.46 13.31
C ARG A 41 -7.06 -7.01 11.94
N PRO A 42 -6.02 -7.84 11.82
CA PRO A 42 -5.50 -8.28 10.51
C PRO A 42 -6.50 -9.12 9.73
N ARG A 43 -7.20 -10.04 10.40
CA ARG A 43 -8.21 -10.89 9.75
C ARG A 43 -9.32 -10.07 9.08
N ARG A 44 -9.83 -9.05 9.77
CA ARG A 44 -10.87 -8.16 9.23
C ARG A 44 -10.34 -7.32 8.08
N PHE A 45 -9.07 -6.90 8.15
CA PHE A 45 -8.43 -6.19 7.04
C PHE A 45 -8.34 -7.08 5.80
N VAL A 46 -7.91 -8.33 5.94
CA VAL A 46 -7.81 -9.27 4.81
C VAL A 46 -9.16 -9.47 4.12
N GLU A 47 -10.22 -9.70 4.90
CA GLU A 47 -11.59 -9.88 4.37
C GLU A 47 -12.07 -8.69 3.53
N ILE A 48 -11.84 -7.46 3.99
CA ILE A 48 -12.28 -6.24 3.30
C ILE A 48 -11.31 -5.87 2.18
N GLY A 49 -10.02 -5.90 2.46
CA GLY A 49 -8.94 -5.48 1.57
C GLY A 49 -8.93 -6.27 0.27
N ALA A 50 -9.18 -7.58 0.31
CA ALA A 50 -9.29 -8.40 -0.89
C ALA A 50 -10.41 -7.91 -1.84
N ALA A 51 -11.54 -7.43 -1.30
CA ALA A 51 -12.63 -6.89 -2.10
C ALA A 51 -12.26 -5.56 -2.80
N PHE A 52 -11.45 -4.72 -2.14
CA PHE A 52 -10.96 -3.47 -2.74
C PHE A 52 -9.81 -3.70 -3.73
N LEU A 53 -8.92 -4.65 -3.43
CA LEU A 53 -7.76 -4.96 -4.27
C LEU A 53 -8.18 -5.69 -5.56
N GLY A 54 -9.31 -6.41 -5.53
CA GLY A 54 -9.80 -7.18 -6.67
C GLY A 54 -9.12 -8.54 -6.84
N GLU A 55 -8.25 -8.92 -5.90
CA GLU A 55 -7.56 -10.22 -5.82
C GLU A 55 -7.46 -10.67 -4.36
N ALA A 56 -7.08 -11.93 -4.16
CA ALA A 56 -6.89 -12.49 -2.83
C ALA A 56 -5.74 -11.78 -2.12
N LEU A 57 -5.94 -11.45 -0.84
CA LEU A 57 -4.89 -10.99 0.05
C LEU A 57 -4.54 -12.12 1.01
N ASP A 58 -3.31 -12.62 0.96
CA ASP A 58 -2.90 -13.82 1.70
C ASP A 58 -2.85 -13.57 3.21
N ASP A 59 -2.21 -12.48 3.64
CA ASP A 59 -2.11 -12.11 5.05
C ASP A 59 -2.04 -10.59 5.28
N ALA A 60 -2.12 -10.23 6.56
CA ALA A 60 -1.72 -8.93 7.05
C ALA A 60 -1.00 -9.13 8.40
N VAL A 61 0.09 -8.38 8.60
CA VAL A 61 0.92 -8.45 9.80
C VAL A 61 0.45 -7.40 10.79
N LEU A 62 0.12 -7.81 12.02
CA LEU A 62 -0.12 -6.87 13.12
C LEU A 62 1.21 -6.26 13.57
N VAL A 63 1.31 -4.94 13.53
CA VAL A 63 2.46 -4.19 14.00
C VAL A 63 2.02 -3.26 15.12
N ASP A 64 2.67 -3.37 16.27
CA ASP A 64 2.49 -2.43 17.36
C ASP A 64 3.09 -1.06 16.98
N GLN A 65 2.35 0.00 17.25
CA GLN A 65 2.78 1.38 17.03
C GLN A 65 3.19 2.07 18.33
N GLY A 66 3.16 1.34 19.46
CA GLY A 66 3.46 1.82 20.80
C GLY A 66 4.95 1.99 21.13
N ASP A 67 5.85 1.94 20.16
CA ASP A 67 7.24 2.33 20.37
C ASP A 67 7.27 3.83 20.72
N LEU A 68 7.46 4.13 22.01
CA LEU A 68 7.82 5.47 22.47
C LEU A 68 8.95 5.99 21.55
N PRO A 69 8.89 7.24 21.10
CA PRO A 69 9.95 7.79 20.28
C PRO A 69 11.31 7.60 20.95
N TRP A 70 12.36 7.36 20.18
CA TRP A 70 13.72 7.09 20.68
C TRP A 70 14.26 8.16 21.64
N TYR A 71 13.65 9.34 21.73
CA TYR A 71 13.98 10.44 22.62
C TYR A 71 13.25 10.42 23.98
N GLU A 72 12.39 9.43 24.25
CA GLU A 72 11.69 9.25 25.54
C GLU A 72 12.25 8.08 26.39
N ARG A 73 13.46 7.58 26.05
CA ARG A 73 14.20 6.54 26.80
C ARG A 73 15.25 7.11 27.74
#